data_AF-A0A938BQ24-F1
#
_entry.id   AF-A0A938BQ24-F1
#
_cell.length_a   1.000
_cell.length_b   1.000
_cell.length_c   1.000
_cell.angle_alpha   90.00
_cell.angle_beta   90.00
_cell.angle_gamma   90.00
#
_symmetry.space_group_name_H-M   'P 1'
#
loop_
_entity.id
_entity.type
_entity.pdbx_description
1 polymer ?
#
loop_
_entity_poly.entity_id
_entity_poly.type
_entity_poly.pdbx_seq_one_letter_code
_entity_poly.pdbx_strand_id
1 'polypeptide(L)'
;PLALILALIRASGGVPVLAHPGGYRGFDLESASDWDLGGLEVFHPAHTPAQEERFAAWAAARGLTATGGSDWHGDEGASGAIGCRGVGGEALAALRARCRRS
;
A
#
# COMPACT_ATOMS: atom_id res chain seq x y z
N PRO A 1 -16.99 -9.15 3.43
CA PRO A 1 -17.09 -8.05 2.45
C PRO A 1 -15.98 -7.02 2.71
N LEU A 2 -15.48 -6.31 1.70
CA LEU A 2 -14.32 -5.41 1.82
C LEU A 2 -14.48 -4.37 2.94
N ALA A 3 -15.65 -3.72 3.04
CA ALA A 3 -15.93 -2.73 4.08
C ALA A 3 -15.72 -3.26 5.50
N LEU A 4 -16.04 -4.54 5.75
CA LEU A 4 -15.81 -5.17 7.05
C LEU A 4 -14.32 -5.30 7.36
N ILE A 5 -13.49 -5.65 6.36
CA ILE A 5 -12.04 -5.81 6.53
C ILE A 5 -11.40 -4.46 6.86
N LEU A 6 -11.76 -3.41 6.13
CA LEU A 6 -11.29 -2.05 6.40
C LEU A 6 -11.68 -1.59 7.81
N ALA A 7 -12.96 -1.81 8.20
CA ALA A 7 -13.44 -1.49 9.53
C ALA A 7 -12.71 -2.25 10.64
N LEU A 8 -12.39 -3.53 10.45
CA LEU A 8 -11.64 -4.34 11.42
C LEU A 8 -10.21 -3.83 11.62
N ILE A 9 -9.52 -3.48 10.54
CA ILE A 9 -8.16 -2.89 10.62
C ILE A 9 -8.22 -1.58 11.42
N ARG A 10 -9.19 -0.72 11.12
CA ARG A 10 -9.39 0.56 11.85
C ARG A 10 -9.75 0.36 13.31
N ALA A 11 -10.65 -0.57 13.62
CA ALA A 11 -11.07 -0.90 14.98
C ALA A 11 -9.92 -1.46 15.82
N SER A 12 -8.95 -2.10 15.17
CA SER A 12 -7.70 -2.58 15.80
C SER A 12 -6.65 -1.48 15.97
N GLY A 13 -6.99 -0.21 15.70
CA GLY A 13 -6.07 0.93 15.74
C GLY A 13 -5.12 1.03 14.52
N GLY A 14 -5.26 0.13 13.56
CA GLY A 14 -4.41 0.03 12.37
C GLY A 14 -4.81 0.97 11.23
N VAL A 15 -4.01 0.93 10.17
CA VAL A 15 -4.18 1.72 8.95
C VAL A 15 -4.28 0.78 7.75
N PRO A 16 -5.42 0.75 7.04
CA PRO A 16 -5.55 -0.04 5.82
C PRO A 16 -4.64 0.51 4.71
N VAL A 17 -3.92 -0.39 4.05
CA VAL A 17 -3.05 -0.10 2.90
C VAL A 17 -3.44 -1.03 1.76
N LEU A 18 -3.66 -0.48 0.57
CA LEU A 18 -3.86 -1.28 -0.63
C LEU A 18 -2.51 -1.81 -1.13
N ALA A 19 -2.28 -3.11 -0.94
CA ALA A 19 -1.05 -3.79 -1.32
C ALA A 19 -1.00 -4.10 -2.83
N HIS A 20 0.18 -3.94 -3.41
CA HIS A 20 0.64 -4.28 -4.76
C HIS A 20 -0.47 -4.24 -5.84
N PRO A 21 -1.15 -3.08 -6.04
CA PRO A 21 -2.26 -2.98 -6.99
C PRO A 21 -1.88 -3.32 -8.43
N GLY A 22 -0.62 -3.13 -8.81
CA GLY A 22 -0.11 -3.51 -10.14
C GLY A 22 -0.02 -5.02 -10.36
N GLY A 23 -0.08 -5.84 -9.31
CA GLY A 23 -0.13 -7.30 -9.38
C GLY A 23 -1.53 -7.86 -9.68
N TYR A 24 -2.58 -7.06 -9.49
CA TYR A 24 -3.95 -7.49 -9.77
C TYR A 24 -4.29 -7.29 -11.25
N ARG A 25 -4.53 -8.39 -11.95
CA ARG A 25 -4.90 -8.37 -13.37
C ARG A 25 -6.18 -7.55 -13.57
N GLY A 26 -6.08 -6.47 -14.35
CA GLY A 26 -7.23 -5.63 -14.73
C GLY A 26 -7.79 -4.79 -13.58
N PHE A 27 -7.07 -4.63 -12.48
CA PHE A 27 -7.51 -3.79 -11.38
C PHE A 27 -7.49 -2.31 -11.78
N ASP A 28 -8.66 -1.68 -11.69
CA ASP A 28 -8.79 -0.25 -11.84
C ASP A 28 -8.59 0.43 -10.49
N LEU A 29 -7.53 1.22 -10.38
CA LEU A 29 -7.23 1.97 -9.16
C LEU A 29 -8.36 2.94 -8.79
N GLU A 30 -9.11 3.46 -9.77
CA GLU A 30 -10.22 4.37 -9.49
C GLU A 30 -11.37 3.67 -8.74
N SER A 31 -11.51 2.35 -8.88
CA SER A 31 -12.49 1.56 -8.12
C SER A 31 -12.25 1.55 -6.61
N ALA A 32 -11.05 1.94 -6.17
CA ALA A 32 -10.67 2.08 -4.76
C ALA A 32 -10.87 3.50 -4.21
N SER A 33 -11.43 4.44 -4.99
CA SER A 33 -11.54 5.84 -4.59
C SER A 33 -12.37 6.07 -3.32
N ASP A 34 -13.39 5.25 -3.09
CA ASP A 34 -14.28 5.35 -1.92
C ASP A 34 -13.85 4.45 -0.75
N TRP A 35 -12.69 3.81 -0.85
CA TRP A 35 -12.21 2.91 0.21
C TRP A 35 -11.54 3.72 1.32
N ASP A 36 -11.82 3.36 2.58
CA ASP A 36 -11.16 3.96 3.75
C ASP A 36 -9.72 3.46 3.90
N LEU A 37 -8.84 3.96 3.03
CA LEU A 37 -7.41 3.67 3.04
C LEU A 37 -6.65 4.78 3.78
N GLY A 38 -5.51 4.42 4.38
CA GLY A 38 -4.51 5.40 4.83
C GLY A 38 -3.17 5.28 4.12
N GLY A 39 -3.04 4.31 3.21
CA GLY A 39 -1.87 4.15 2.36
C GLY A 39 -2.15 3.35 1.08
N LEU A 40 -1.20 3.46 0.16
CA LEU A 40 -1.13 2.72 -1.09
C LEU A 40 0.29 2.17 -1.21
N GLU A 41 0.45 0.91 -1.58
CA GLU A 41 1.76 0.39 -1.95
C GLU A 41 2.14 0.90 -3.33
N VAL A 42 3.12 1.81 -3.36
CA VAL A 42 3.63 2.45 -4.57
C VAL A 42 4.86 1.69 -5.04
N PHE A 43 5.80 1.41 -4.15
CA PHE A 43 7.08 0.81 -4.49
C PHE A 43 7.07 -0.70 -4.25
N HIS A 44 6.96 -1.47 -5.32
CA HIS A 44 6.84 -2.93 -5.25
C HIS A 44 7.54 -3.58 -6.45
N PRO A 45 8.18 -4.76 -6.31
CA PRO A 45 8.91 -5.40 -7.41
C PRO A 45 8.07 -5.70 -8.65
N ALA A 46 6.77 -5.95 -8.47
CA ALA A 46 5.83 -6.19 -9.57
C ALA A 46 5.31 -4.90 -10.24
N HIS A 47 5.68 -3.70 -9.77
CA HIS A 47 5.28 -2.44 -10.38
C HIS A 47 6.31 -1.98 -11.40
N THR A 48 5.82 -1.61 -12.58
CA THR A 48 6.61 -0.89 -13.58
C THR A 48 6.80 0.57 -13.14
N PRO A 49 7.86 1.27 -13.61
CA PRO A 49 8.06 2.68 -13.29
C PRO A 49 6.85 3.58 -13.58
N ALA A 50 6.13 3.32 -14.68
CA ALA A 50 4.91 4.05 -15.03
C ALA A 50 3.76 3.79 -14.04
N GLN A 51 3.66 2.57 -13.50
CA GLN A 51 2.71 2.28 -12.42
C GLN A 51 3.11 2.98 -11.13
N GLU A 52 4.39 2.96 -10.75
CA GLU A 52 4.86 3.65 -9.54
C GLU A 52 4.57 5.16 -9.63
N GLU A 53 4.83 5.81 -10.77
CA GLU A 53 4.51 7.22 -11.00
C GLU A 53 3.00 7.49 -10.89
N ARG A 54 2.17 6.68 -11.56
CA ARG A 54 0.71 6.79 -11.49
C ARG A 54 0.20 6.61 -10.06
N PHE A 55 0.71 5.62 -9.34
CA PHE A 55 0.29 5.30 -7.97
C PHE A 55 0.74 6.37 -6.98
N ALA A 56 1.95 6.90 -7.13
CA ALA A 56 2.45 8.01 -6.33
C ALA A 56 1.58 9.26 -6.51
N ALA A 57 1.26 9.63 -7.76
CA ALA A 57 0.39 10.77 -8.05
C ALA A 57 -1.03 10.56 -7.47
N TRP A 58 -1.58 9.36 -7.61
CA TRP A 58 -2.90 9.01 -7.10
C TRP A 58 -2.98 9.05 -5.57
N ALA A 59 -1.96 8.50 -4.89
CA ALA A 59 -1.85 8.54 -3.44
C ALA A 59 -1.72 9.97 -2.92
N ALA A 60 -0.88 10.80 -3.57
CA ALA A 60 -0.70 12.20 -3.22
C ALA A 60 -1.99 13.00 -3.35
N ALA A 61 -2.73 12.84 -4.45
CA ALA A 61 -4.02 13.51 -4.68
C ALA A 61 -5.08 13.18 -3.62
N ARG A 62 -4.95 12.06 -2.92
CA ARG A 62 -5.91 11.56 -1.92
C ARG A 62 -5.38 11.63 -0.48
N GLY A 63 -4.19 12.20 -0.27
CA GLY A 63 -3.58 12.29 1.07
C GLY A 63 -3.20 10.93 1.68
N LEU A 64 -3.02 9.91 0.84
CA LEU A 64 -2.59 8.58 1.27
C LEU A 64 -1.07 8.53 1.45
N THR A 65 -0.62 7.67 2.36
CA THR A 65 0.82 7.39 2.49
C THR A 65 1.27 6.49 1.35
N ALA A 66 2.28 6.92 0.59
CA ALA A 66 2.99 6.02 -0.30
C ALA A 66 3.81 5.03 0.54
N THR A 67 3.59 3.74 0.34
CA THR A 67 4.26 2.64 1.04
C THR A 67 5.04 1.77 0.05
N GLY A 68 5.84 0.84 0.56
CA GLY A 68 6.60 -0.08 -0.28
C GLY A 68 7.07 -1.29 0.51
N GLY A 69 7.23 -2.39 -0.20
CA GLY A 69 7.61 -3.68 0.35
C GLY A 69 8.20 -4.58 -0.73
N SER A 70 9.04 -5.53 -0.31
CA SER A 70 9.64 -6.51 -1.23
C SER A 70 8.69 -7.67 -1.55
N ASP A 71 7.65 -7.86 -0.73
CA ASP A 71 6.73 -8.99 -0.79
C ASP A 71 7.47 -10.34 -0.86
N TRP A 72 8.51 -10.49 -0.02
CA TRP A 72 9.43 -11.63 -0.07
C TRP A 72 8.77 -12.90 0.50
N HIS A 73 8.84 -14.00 -0.25
CA HIS A 73 8.21 -15.28 0.05
C HIS A 73 9.21 -16.44 0.24
N GLY A 74 10.50 -16.15 0.46
CA GLY A 74 11.56 -17.16 0.54
C GLY A 74 12.53 -17.11 -0.66
N ASP A 75 13.64 -17.84 -0.55
CA ASP A 75 14.70 -17.86 -1.56
C ASP A 75 14.35 -18.68 -2.81
N GLU A 76 13.30 -19.50 -2.74
CA GLU A 76 12.84 -20.38 -3.82
C GLU A 76 11.71 -19.76 -4.68
N GLY A 77 11.30 -18.52 -4.39
CA GLY A 77 10.15 -17.85 -5.02
C GLY A 77 10.51 -16.76 -6.03
N ALA A 78 9.55 -16.40 -6.89
CA ALA A 78 9.66 -15.32 -7.87
C ALA A 78 9.36 -13.91 -7.29
N SER A 79 9.30 -13.76 -5.97
CA SER A 79 9.13 -12.48 -5.28
C SER A 79 10.42 -11.66 -5.25
N GLY A 80 10.32 -10.36 -4.96
CA GLY A 80 11.51 -9.53 -4.75
C GLY A 80 12.34 -10.00 -3.54
N ALA A 81 13.66 -9.86 -3.63
CA ALA A 81 14.55 -10.10 -2.50
C ALA A 81 14.20 -9.18 -1.32
N ILE A 82 14.39 -9.66 -0.09
CA ILE A 82 14.11 -8.85 1.10
C ILE A 82 14.84 -7.50 1.03
N GLY A 83 14.09 -6.40 1.21
CA GLY A 83 14.62 -5.04 1.16
C GLY A 83 14.91 -4.47 -0.23
N CYS A 84 14.55 -5.14 -1.33
CA CYS A 84 14.77 -4.62 -2.69
C CYS A 84 13.85 -3.42 -3.06
N ARG A 85 12.82 -3.19 -2.26
CA ARG A 85 11.89 -2.05 -2.32
C ARG A 85 11.57 -1.62 -0.90
N GLY A 86 11.30 -0.34 -0.73
CA GLY A 86 11.02 0.24 0.58
C GLY A 86 10.67 1.72 0.48
N VAL A 87 10.53 2.34 1.65
CA VAL A 87 10.21 3.75 1.82
C VAL A 87 11.08 4.33 2.93
N GLY A 88 11.20 5.65 2.98
CA GLY A 88 11.92 6.31 4.07
C GLY A 88 11.12 6.27 5.38
N GLY A 89 11.78 6.66 6.47
CA GLY A 89 11.19 6.67 7.81
C GLY A 89 9.99 7.62 7.94
N GLU A 90 9.87 8.61 7.06
CA GLU A 90 8.75 9.53 6.96
C GLU A 90 7.44 8.81 6.64
N ALA A 91 7.45 7.79 5.77
CA ALA A 91 6.25 7.02 5.45
C ALA A 91 5.77 6.23 6.68
N LEU A 92 6.71 5.64 7.43
CA LEU A 92 6.38 4.95 8.69
C LEU A 92 5.82 5.92 9.73
N ALA A 93 6.43 7.11 9.88
CA ALA A 93 5.93 8.13 10.79
C ALA A 93 4.51 8.59 10.39
N ALA A 94 4.28 8.77 9.09
CA ALA A 94 2.99 9.17 8.54
C ALA A 94 1.91 8.10 8.76
N LEU A 95 2.24 6.81 8.64
CA LEU A 95 1.31 5.72 9.00
C LEU A 95 1.04 5.70 10.51
N ARG A 96 2.07 5.82 11.35
CA ARG A 96 1.91 5.87 12.81
C ARG A 96 1.02 7.03 13.28
N ALA A 97 1.13 8.20 12.64
CA ALA A 97 0.27 9.35 12.93
C ALA A 97 -1.22 9.10 12.57
N ARG A 98 -1.50 8.15 11.66
CA ARG A 98 -2.84 7.75 11.26
C ARG A 98 -3.41 6.59 12.10
N CYS A 99 -2.57 5.91 12.89
CA CYS A 99 -3.05 4.91 13.84
C CYS A 99 -3.86 5.58 14.96
N ARG A 100 -5.00 4.98 15.33
CA ARG A 100 -5.73 5.39 16.52
C ARG A 100 -5.10 4.67 17.71
N ARG A 101 -4.60 5.42 18.69
CA ARG A 101 -4.16 4.83 19.96
C ARG A 101 -5.40 4.36 20.71
N SER A 102 -5.44 3.09 21.08
CA SER A 102 -6.40 2.52 22.03
C SER A 102 -6.10 3.02 23.43
#